data_AF-A0A2N2PCK7-F1
#
_entry.id   AF-A0A2N2PCK7-F1
#
_cell.length_a   1.000
_cell.length_b   1.000
_cell.length_c   1.000
_cell.angle_alpha   90.00
_cell.angle_beta   90.00
_cell.angle_gamma   90.00
#
_symmetry.space_group_name_H-M   'P 1'
#
loop_
_entity.id
_entity.type
_entity.pdbx_description
1 polymer ?
#
loop_
_entity_poly.entity_id
_entity_poly.type
_entity_poly.pdbx_seq_one_letter_code
_entity_poly.pdbx_strand_id
1 'polypeptide(L)'
;MSVHELESLVKKLTKISLINFAIYTLIAIIIGGDAVNGYAKDGHYFLRLGGYINEVGYSLFLYSKIHTYILITNYALLFLLIIYYYIVKGNKNSSAKSNRLTDKAKYSHKKR
;
A
#
# COMPACT_ATOMS: atom_id res chain seq x y z
N MET A 1 -15.95 -12.11 7.20
CA MET A 1 -15.61 -11.54 5.87
C MET A 1 -15.24 -12.65 4.92
N SER A 2 -15.94 -12.76 3.79
CA SER A 2 -15.64 -13.73 2.73
C SER A 2 -14.36 -13.33 1.96
N VAL A 3 -13.77 -14.28 1.24
CA VAL A 3 -12.55 -13.99 0.44
C VAL A 3 -12.88 -13.05 -0.73
N HIS A 4 -14.09 -13.12 -1.27
CA HIS A 4 -14.55 -12.21 -2.31
C HIS A 4 -14.73 -10.77 -1.80
N GLU A 5 -15.24 -10.61 -0.58
CA GLU A 5 -15.31 -9.29 0.08
C GLU A 5 -13.92 -8.71 0.31
N LEU A 6 -12.98 -9.53 0.82
CA LEU A 6 -11.59 -9.12 1.04
C LEU A 6 -10.91 -8.71 -0.27
N GLU A 7 -11.09 -9.48 -1.35
CA GLU A 7 -10.55 -9.16 -2.67
C GLU A 7 -11.10 -7.83 -3.21
N SER A 8 -12.41 -7.60 -3.09
CA SER A 8 -13.04 -6.34 -3.51
C SER A 8 -12.49 -5.15 -2.73
N LEU A 9 -12.33 -5.30 -1.41
CA LEU A 9 -11.77 -4.28 -0.53
C LEU A 9 -10.32 -3.95 -0.90
N VAL A 10 -9.47 -4.97 -1.05
CA VAL A 10 -8.06 -4.79 -1.46
C VAL A 10 -7.98 -4.03 -2.79
N LYS A 11 -8.75 -4.43 -3.81
CA LYS A 11 -8.77 -3.74 -5.12
C LYS A 11 -9.17 -2.27 -5.01
N LYS A 12 -10.21 -1.97 -4.23
CA LYS A 12 -10.69 -0.59 -4.03
C LYS A 12 -9.64 0.26 -3.32
N LEU A 13 -9.06 -0.24 -2.23
CA LEU A 13 -8.03 0.47 -1.48
C LEU A 13 -6.78 0.71 -2.33
N THR A 14 -6.31 -0.30 -3.07
CA THR A 14 -5.17 -0.14 -3.98
C THR A 14 -5.43 0.95 -5.01
N LYS A 15 -6.63 1.02 -5.60
CA LYS A 15 -7.00 2.08 -6.56
C LYS A 15 -6.97 3.46 -5.91
N ILE A 16 -7.55 3.62 -4.73
CA ILE A 16 -7.58 4.89 -3.99
C ILE A 16 -6.17 5.33 -3.63
N SER A 17 -5.34 4.42 -3.10
CA SER A 17 -3.95 4.70 -2.76
C SER A 17 -3.14 5.14 -3.98
N LEU A 18 -3.32 4.48 -5.14
CA LEU A 18 -2.63 4.86 -6.37
C LEU A 18 -3.01 6.27 -6.85
N ILE A 19 -4.28 6.64 -6.76
CA ILE A 19 -4.74 8.00 -7.08
C ILE A 19 -4.13 9.01 -6.10
N ASN A 20 -4.14 8.70 -4.81
CA ASN A 20 -3.55 9.56 -3.78
C ASN A 20 -2.03 9.79 -4.02
N PHE A 21 -1.31 8.74 -4.45
CA PHE A 21 0.09 8.86 -4.84
C PHE A 21 0.32 9.81 -6.00
N ALA A 22 -0.49 9.67 -7.05
CA ALA A 22 -0.35 10.45 -8.26
C ALA A 22 -0.58 11.93 -7.94
N ILE A 23 -1.61 12.23 -7.13
CA ILE A 23 -1.90 13.59 -6.66
C ILE A 23 -0.73 14.12 -5.82
N TYR A 24 -0.26 13.36 -4.83
CA TYR A 24 0.88 13.76 -4.00
C TYR A 24 2.13 14.04 -4.84
N THR A 25 2.44 13.14 -5.77
CA THR A 25 3.62 13.25 -6.65
C THR A 25 3.53 14.48 -7.54
N LEU A 26 2.35 14.75 -8.10
CA LEU A 26 2.11 15.94 -8.91
C LEU A 26 2.30 17.22 -8.09
N ILE A 27 1.73 17.26 -6.87
CA ILE A 27 1.91 18.40 -5.96
C ILE A 27 3.39 18.58 -5.62
N ALA A 28 4.09 17.50 -5.25
CA ALA A 28 5.52 17.53 -4.93
C ALA A 28 6.36 18.08 -6.11
N ILE A 29 6.05 17.67 -7.35
CA ILE A 29 6.73 18.20 -8.55
C ILE A 29 6.45 19.71 -8.69
N ILE A 30 5.20 20.15 -8.53
CA ILE A 30 4.81 21.57 -8.67
C ILE A 30 5.51 22.45 -7.63
N ILE A 31 5.60 22.00 -6.38
CA ILE A 31 6.22 22.78 -5.28
C ILE A 31 7.74 22.63 -5.21
N GLY A 32 8.37 21.88 -6.13
CA GLY A 32 9.82 21.72 -6.21
C GLY A 32 10.40 20.63 -5.29
N GLY A 33 9.56 19.75 -4.76
CA GLY A 33 9.94 18.51 -4.09
C GLY A 33 9.15 18.20 -2.83
N ASP A 34 9.78 17.43 -1.95
CA ASP A 34 9.21 17.08 -0.64
C ASP A 34 10.16 17.39 0.51
N ALA A 35 9.57 17.51 1.70
CA ALA A 35 10.28 17.87 2.92
C ALA A 35 11.05 16.71 3.57
N VAL A 36 10.79 15.45 3.17
CA VAL A 36 11.52 14.28 3.68
C VAL A 36 12.89 14.18 3.03
N ASN A 37 12.98 14.48 1.74
CA ASN A 37 14.24 14.63 1.01
C ASN A 37 14.89 16.01 1.21
N GLY A 38 14.12 16.97 1.71
CA GLY A 38 14.52 18.33 2.02
C GLY A 38 15.24 18.48 3.36
N TYR A 39 15.41 19.73 3.80
CA TYR A 39 16.01 20.05 5.09
C TYR A 39 15.52 21.39 5.64
N ALA A 40 15.69 21.59 6.95
CA ALA A 40 15.44 22.86 7.62
C ALA A 40 16.73 23.33 8.28
N LYS A 41 17.12 24.59 8.07
CA LYS A 41 18.36 25.16 8.62
C LYS A 41 18.18 26.65 8.89
N ASP A 42 18.57 27.10 10.07
CA ASP A 42 18.58 28.52 10.47
C ASP A 42 17.24 29.25 10.25
N GLY A 43 16.12 28.53 10.40
CA GLY A 43 14.77 29.08 10.18
C GLY A 43 14.29 29.06 8.72
N HIS A 44 15.12 28.58 7.79
CA HIS A 44 14.78 28.37 6.39
C HIS A 44 14.40 26.92 6.14
N TYR A 45 13.42 26.69 5.27
CA TYR A 45 12.87 25.37 5.00
C TYR A 45 12.94 25.05 3.51
N PHE A 46 13.53 23.92 3.18
CA PHE A 46 13.84 23.57 1.80
C PHE A 46 13.20 22.23 1.45
N LEU A 47 12.45 22.20 0.34
CA LEU A 47 12.01 20.98 -0.31
C LEU A 47 13.07 20.52 -1.31
N ARG A 48 13.17 19.20 -1.53
CA ARG A 48 14.11 18.65 -2.52
C ARG A 48 13.42 17.66 -3.45
N LEU A 49 13.77 17.74 -4.73
CA LEU A 49 13.46 16.74 -5.74
C LEU A 49 14.69 16.46 -6.60
N GLY A 50 15.32 15.30 -6.41
CA GLY A 50 16.59 15.00 -7.07
C GLY A 50 17.66 16.03 -6.72
N GLY A 51 18.16 16.75 -7.73
CA GLY A 51 19.14 17.83 -7.58
C GLY A 51 18.56 19.22 -7.32
N TYR A 52 17.24 19.40 -7.42
CA TYR A 52 16.59 20.70 -7.25
C TYR A 52 16.22 20.92 -5.77
N ILE A 53 16.47 22.14 -5.29
CA ILE A 53 16.16 22.59 -3.94
C ILE A 53 15.28 23.83 -4.06
N ASN A 54 14.12 23.82 -3.40
CA ASN A 54 13.21 24.96 -3.40
C ASN A 54 12.97 25.42 -1.95
N GLU A 55 13.16 26.71 -1.69
CA GLU A 55 12.88 27.29 -0.37
C GLU A 55 11.40 27.60 -0.24
N VAL A 56 10.82 27.23 0.90
CA VAL A 56 9.39 27.39 1.19
C VAL A 56 9.19 27.89 2.62
N GLY A 57 7.98 28.40 2.90
CA GLY A 57 7.58 28.74 4.27
C GLY A 57 7.43 27.51 5.15
N TYR A 58 7.58 27.70 6.47
CA TYR A 58 7.45 26.65 7.48
C TYR A 58 6.19 25.81 7.33
N SER A 59 5.03 26.45 7.13
CA SER A 59 3.74 25.76 7.03
C SER A 59 3.69 24.78 5.86
N LEU A 60 4.29 25.14 4.71
CA LEU A 60 4.32 24.27 3.53
C LEU A 60 5.31 23.11 3.72
N PHE A 61 6.45 23.38 4.35
CA PHE A 61 7.41 22.34 4.71
C PHE A 61 6.81 21.33 5.68
N LEU A 62 6.13 21.81 6.74
CA LEU A 62 5.49 20.95 7.72
C LEU A 62 4.36 20.13 7.10
N TYR A 63 3.51 20.77 6.28
CA TYR A 63 2.47 20.07 5.51
C TYR A 63 3.07 18.95 4.66
N SER A 64 4.11 19.27 3.87
CA SER A 64 4.79 18.30 3.01
C SER A 64 5.30 17.13 3.85
N LYS A 65 6.03 17.41 4.94
CA LYS A 65 6.63 16.38 5.81
C LYS A 65 5.58 15.45 6.41
N ILE A 66 4.51 16.01 6.98
CA ILE A 66 3.41 15.22 7.56
C ILE A 66 2.73 14.38 6.50
N HIS A 67 2.43 14.97 5.34
CA HIS A 67 1.74 14.26 4.25
C HIS A 67 2.59 13.11 3.70
N THR A 68 3.91 13.30 3.56
CA THR A 68 4.82 12.23 3.15
C THR A 68 4.80 11.07 4.14
N TYR A 69 4.85 11.34 5.44
CA TYR A 69 4.79 10.25 6.44
C TYR A 69 3.46 9.53 6.43
N ILE A 70 2.32 10.24 6.35
CA ILE A 70 0.99 9.63 6.21
C ILE A 70 0.94 8.73 4.98
N LEU A 71 1.52 9.19 3.87
CA LEU A 71 1.58 8.42 2.63
C LEU A 71 2.38 7.14 2.82
N ILE A 72 3.59 7.21 3.39
CA ILE A 72 4.42 6.03 3.70
C ILE A 72 3.67 5.04 4.61
N THR A 73 3.03 5.52 5.68
CA THR A 73 2.26 4.68 6.61
C THR A 73 1.08 3.99 5.90
N ASN A 74 0.35 4.71 5.04
CA ASN A 74 -0.73 4.13 4.25
C ASN A 74 -0.24 3.02 3.32
N TYR A 75 0.92 3.20 2.69
CA TYR A 75 1.53 2.17 1.84
C TYR A 75 1.96 0.94 2.63
N ALA A 76 2.57 1.12 3.80
CA ALA A 76 2.95 0.01 4.67
C ALA A 76 1.72 -0.82 5.09
N LEU A 77 0.63 -0.15 5.50
CA LEU A 77 -0.63 -0.81 5.85
C LEU A 77 -1.27 -1.54 4.66
N LEU A 78 -1.26 -0.91 3.47
CA LEU A 78 -1.77 -1.55 2.25
C LEU A 78 -0.96 -2.80 1.89
N PHE A 79 0.36 -2.75 2.02
CA PHE A 79 1.23 -3.92 1.79
C PHE A 79 0.92 -5.05 2.76
N LEU A 80 0.78 -4.75 4.05
CA LEU A 80 0.40 -5.75 5.05
C LEU A 80 -0.96 -6.38 4.75
N LEU A 81 -1.93 -5.59 4.31
CA LEU A 81 -3.25 -6.07 3.93
C LEU A 81 -3.20 -6.99 2.69
N ILE A 82 -2.39 -6.63 1.69
CA ILE A 82 -2.18 -7.46 0.49
C ILE A 82 -1.53 -8.79 0.87
N ILE A 83 -0.48 -8.77 1.70
CA ILE A 83 0.18 -9.98 2.21
C ILE A 83 -0.83 -10.87 2.93
N TYR A 84 -1.61 -10.29 3.84
CA TYR A 84 -2.66 -10.99 4.56
C TYR A 84 -3.69 -11.65 3.61
N TYR A 85 -4.13 -10.92 2.57
CA TYR A 85 -5.03 -11.47 1.57
C TYR A 85 -4.45 -12.70 0.85
N TYR A 86 -3.18 -12.66 0.46
CA TYR A 86 -2.53 -13.80 -0.20
C TYR A 86 -2.39 -15.01 0.73
N ILE A 87 -2.08 -14.79 2.02
CA ILE A 87 -2.03 -15.87 3.03
C ILE A 87 -3.40 -16.54 3.18
N VAL A 88 -4.47 -15.76 3.35
CA VAL A 88 -5.83 -16.29 3.53
C VAL A 88 -6.31 -17.03 2.28
N LYS A 89 -6.04 -16.49 1.09
CA LYS A 89 -6.39 -17.12 -0.18
C LYS A 89 -5.66 -18.44 -0.38
N GLY A 90 -4.37 -18.49 -0.03
CA GLY A 90 -3.55 -19.71 -0.08
C GLY A 90 -4.11 -20.82 0.82
N ASN A 91 -4.46 -20.50 2.07
CA ASN A 91 -5.00 -21.47 3.03
C ASN A 91 -6.29 -22.11 2.54
N LYS A 92 -7.23 -21.34 1.97
CA LYS A 92 -8.49 -21.89 1.42
C LYS A 92 -8.26 -22.87 0.27
N ASN A 93 -7.32 -22.56 -0.62
CA ASN A 93 -7.01 -23.43 -1.76
C ASN A 93 -6.40 -24.76 -1.29
N SER A 94 -5.57 -24.74 -0.25
CA SER A 94 -4.99 -25.94 0.36
C SER A 94 -6.06 -26.83 0.99
N SER A 95 -7.00 -26.27 1.75
CA SER A 95 -8.12 -27.03 2.33
C SER A 95 -9.02 -27.64 1.26
N ALA A 96 -9.36 -26.88 0.20
CA ALA A 96 -10.18 -27.39 -0.90
C ALA A 96 -9.50 -28.53 -1.66
N LYS A 97 -8.17 -28.47 -1.84
CA LYS A 97 -7.39 -29.53 -2.48
C LYS A 97 -7.36 -30.79 -1.61
N SER A 98 -7.12 -30.64 -0.30
CA SER A 98 -7.09 -31.76 0.65
C SER A 98 -8.43 -32.53 0.66
N ASN A 99 -9.56 -31.83 0.76
CA ASN A 99 -10.89 -32.44 0.76
C ASN A 99 -11.18 -33.22 -0.55
N ARG A 100 -10.78 -32.67 -1.71
CA ARG A 100 -10.94 -33.38 -2.99
C ARG A 100 -10.13 -34.68 -3.06
N LEU A 101 -8.96 -34.73 -2.42
CA LEU A 101 -8.12 -35.92 -2.38
C LEU A 101 -8.72 -36.98 -1.46
N THR A 102 -9.23 -36.58 -0.28
CA THR A 102 -9.90 -37.50 0.65
C THR A 102 -11.18 -38.08 0.02
N ASP A 103 -11.96 -37.26 -0.69
CA ASP A 103 -13.17 -37.72 -1.36
C ASP A 103 -12.84 -38.76 -2.44
N LYS A 104 -11.86 -38.46 -3.31
CA LYS A 104 -11.39 -39.42 -4.34
C LYS A 104 -10.92 -40.74 -3.73
N ALA A 105 -10.17 -40.71 -2.64
CA ALA A 105 -9.72 -41.91 -1.94
C ALA A 105 -10.91 -42.74 -1.41
N LYS A 106 -11.92 -42.09 -0.84
CA LYS A 106 -13.14 -42.74 -0.33
C LYS A 106 -13.94 -43.43 -1.43
N TYR A 107 -14.10 -42.79 -2.60
CA TYR A 107 -14.79 -43.39 -3.74
C TYR A 107 -14.01 -44.56 -4.38
N SER A 108 -12.68 -44.50 -4.35
CA SER A 108 -11.82 -45.57 -4.86
C SER A 108 -11.93 -46.86 -4.02
N HIS A 109 -12.14 -46.76 -2.71
CA HIS A 109 -12.30 -47.92 -1.83
C HIS A 109 -13.69 -48.56 -1.90
N LYS A 110 -14.74 -47.81 -2.24
CA LYS A 110 -16.12 -48.32 -2.33
C LYS A 110 -16.40 -49.10 -3.62
N LYS A 111 -15.51 -49.03 -4.62
CA LYS A 111 -15.69 -49.64 -5.95
C LYS A 111 -15.00 -51.01 -6.12
N ARG A 112 -14.46 -51.57 -5.03
CA ARG A 112 -13.93 -52.94 -4.93
C ARG A 112 -14.86 -53.75 -4.04
#